data_AF-A0A662THD4-F1
#
_entry.id   AF-A0A662THD4-F1
#
_cell.length_a   1.000
_cell.length_b   1.000
_cell.length_c   1.000
_cell.angle_alpha   90.00
_cell.angle_beta   90.00
_cell.angle_gamma   90.00
#
_symmetry.space_group_name_H-M   'P 1'
#
loop_
_entity.id
_entity.type
_entity.pdbx_description
1 polymer ?
#
loop_
_entity_poly.entity_id
_entity_poly.type
_entity_poly.pdbx_seq_one_letter_code
_entity_poly.pdbx_strand_id
1 'polypeptide(L)'
;MVTMKTKGLIVAVLISVLFIEFAILQGGSACSNDANMNQVSLFDVKVAVQYRYVTDGKVINRSIDDVIKILKEVGADFIFQGWMTQWPCPDKCSDMPPEYLERCNLVCYSYEHLREAISKIKKELPNIIFCGGTQAEFLYPKEAGKSYLILEPGDRDLAWEMALDPTKWGINVSKRDFQYFWARRWGDIKEKNPSEEYLKQKMVKYFPDLTNPDFQKIFLNRIYKQIDAGVDAIWIDMLYTQGYLMEKLTGDRNHPAVRESYKAAWDIVNKIHEYGKRKGKHIYVITWVAARCNGSLITAPKEYVNIDAAMVGPSPDEIRDHVTGKIGNFDEETWDKLIKTIKEEYGIPIFARIDYGGRGRTPLYVFSQELNKHEAREFLRKADEFFSRKGVIFIYPLHGGDMGRYDWVRKLSYGKFNWYDALAPEFETYETIKELAQSKKLKKQSLSDVKVAIIYERIGDGKWINRSVEDEIRI
;
A
#
# COMPACT_ATOMS: atom_id res chain seq x y z
N MET A 1 46.34 59.70 -29.11
CA MET A 1 46.36 58.22 -29.11
C MET A 1 45.01 57.71 -28.69
N VAL A 2 44.19 57.44 -29.70
CA VAL A 2 42.93 56.71 -29.62
C VAL A 2 43.29 55.23 -29.62
N THR A 3 42.89 54.48 -28.58
CA THR A 3 42.41 53.08 -28.59
C THR A 3 42.53 52.49 -27.18
N MET A 4 41.60 51.59 -26.83
CA MET A 4 41.49 50.86 -25.54
C MET A 4 40.62 51.51 -24.45
N LYS A 5 39.39 51.91 -24.76
CA LYS A 5 38.29 51.90 -23.76
C LYS A 5 36.95 51.32 -24.26
N THR A 6 36.91 50.72 -25.44
CA THR A 6 35.65 50.27 -26.08
C THR A 6 35.54 48.76 -26.32
N LYS A 7 36.47 47.94 -25.78
CA LYS A 7 36.41 46.47 -25.90
C LYS A 7 35.88 45.75 -24.65
N GLY A 8 35.86 46.40 -23.48
CA GLY A 8 35.30 45.83 -22.25
C GLY A 8 33.77 45.95 -22.14
N LEU A 9 33.19 47.02 -22.71
CA LEU A 9 31.74 47.27 -22.62
C LEU A 9 30.94 46.42 -23.63
N ILE A 10 31.52 46.09 -24.78
CA ILE A 10 30.85 45.28 -25.83
C ILE A 10 30.78 43.80 -25.42
N VAL A 11 31.78 43.28 -24.69
CA VAL A 11 31.78 41.89 -24.20
C VAL A 11 30.79 41.71 -23.04
N ALA A 12 30.63 42.71 -22.17
CA ALA A 12 29.65 42.67 -21.08
C ALA A 12 28.19 42.72 -21.57
N VAL A 13 27.91 43.51 -22.63
CA VAL A 13 26.57 43.60 -23.23
C VAL A 13 26.24 42.36 -24.06
N LEU A 14 27.20 41.75 -24.77
CA LEU A 14 26.95 40.50 -25.51
C LEU A 14 26.71 39.29 -24.59
N ILE A 15 27.38 39.21 -23.43
CA ILE A 15 27.13 38.13 -22.45
C ILE A 15 25.76 38.30 -21.78
N SER A 16 25.31 39.53 -21.54
CA SER A 16 23.98 39.78 -20.95
C SER A 16 22.84 39.61 -21.95
N VAL A 17 23.03 39.93 -23.25
CA VAL A 17 22.05 39.62 -24.30
C VAL A 17 21.97 38.11 -24.58
N LEU A 18 23.08 37.37 -24.56
CA LEU A 18 23.07 35.91 -24.68
C LEU A 18 22.40 35.22 -23.47
N PHE A 19 22.53 35.76 -22.26
CA PHE A 19 21.81 35.23 -21.09
C PHE A 19 20.31 35.54 -21.13
N ILE A 20 19.91 36.69 -21.69
CA ILE A 20 18.50 37.04 -21.88
C ILE A 20 17.88 36.21 -23.02
N GLU A 21 18.58 35.97 -24.12
CA GLU A 21 18.10 35.08 -25.19
C GLU A 21 18.10 33.60 -24.78
N PHE A 22 19.03 33.13 -23.94
CA PHE A 22 18.98 31.77 -23.36
C PHE A 22 17.84 31.63 -22.34
N ALA A 23 17.51 32.68 -21.59
CA ALA A 23 16.36 32.73 -20.69
C ALA A 23 15.02 32.82 -21.45
N ILE A 24 14.98 33.48 -22.61
CA ILE A 24 13.79 33.60 -23.46
C ILE A 24 13.57 32.33 -24.31
N LEU A 25 14.63 31.60 -24.68
CA LEU A 25 14.52 30.27 -25.31
C LEU A 25 14.20 29.13 -24.33
N GLN A 26 14.29 29.36 -23.01
CA GLN A 26 13.70 28.48 -21.98
C GLN A 26 12.36 28.99 -21.42
N GLY A 27 11.91 30.17 -21.86
CA GLY A 27 10.63 30.80 -21.51
C GLY A 27 9.56 30.59 -22.59
N GLY A 28 9.27 29.32 -22.91
CA GLY A 28 8.38 28.95 -24.01
C GLY A 28 7.54 27.70 -23.73
N SER A 29 6.89 27.66 -22.57
CA SER A 29 5.69 26.85 -22.32
C SER A 29 4.90 27.49 -21.19
N ALA A 30 4.36 28.69 -21.48
CA ALA A 30 3.25 29.24 -20.74
C ALA A 30 1.98 28.44 -21.10
N CYS A 31 1.87 27.25 -20.51
CA CYS A 31 0.65 26.47 -20.33
C CYS A 31 0.76 25.66 -19.03
N SER A 32 1.30 26.25 -17.96
CA SER A 32 0.97 25.78 -16.61
C SER A 32 -0.26 26.57 -16.15
N ASN A 33 -1.43 26.09 -16.56
CA ASN A 33 -2.52 26.10 -15.61
C ASN A 33 -2.00 25.32 -14.42
N ASP A 34 -1.49 26.02 -13.41
CA ASP A 34 -1.48 25.52 -12.05
C ASP A 34 -2.96 25.29 -11.70
N ALA A 35 -3.48 24.15 -12.15
CA ALA A 35 -4.60 23.52 -11.53
C ALA A 35 -4.11 23.28 -10.10
N ASN A 36 -4.51 24.18 -9.21
CA ASN A 36 -4.55 23.96 -7.77
C ASN A 36 -5.36 22.68 -7.55
N MET A 37 -4.70 21.53 -7.70
CA MET A 37 -5.27 20.24 -7.40
C MET A 37 -5.23 20.14 -5.89
N ASN A 38 -6.40 20.29 -5.27
CA ASN A 38 -6.66 19.91 -3.89
C ASN A 38 -6.44 18.39 -3.73
N GLN A 39 -5.19 17.93 -3.83
CA GLN A 39 -4.84 16.56 -3.51
C GLN A 39 -4.96 16.39 -2.01
N VAL A 40 -5.86 15.49 -1.60
CA VAL A 40 -6.09 15.19 -0.19
C VAL A 40 -4.79 14.68 0.43
N SER A 41 -4.34 15.30 1.52
CA SER A 41 -3.15 14.90 2.26
C SER A 41 -3.39 13.57 2.98
N LEU A 42 -2.37 12.71 3.05
CA LEU A 42 -2.45 11.50 3.89
C LEU A 42 -2.62 11.83 5.38
N PHE A 43 -2.21 13.02 5.82
CA PHE A 43 -2.46 13.50 7.19
C PHE A 43 -3.93 13.82 7.47
N ASP A 44 -4.73 14.07 6.44
CA ASP A 44 -6.16 14.36 6.57
C ASP A 44 -7.04 13.10 6.62
N VAL A 45 -6.45 11.93 6.36
CA VAL A 45 -7.15 10.64 6.40
C VAL A 45 -7.56 10.32 7.84
N LYS A 46 -8.85 10.06 8.05
CA LYS A 46 -9.38 9.62 9.34
C LYS A 46 -9.85 8.18 9.33
N VAL A 47 -10.50 7.79 8.22
CA VAL A 47 -11.06 6.46 8.05
C VAL A 47 -10.32 5.79 6.91
N ALA A 48 -9.48 4.83 7.25
CA ALA A 48 -8.82 3.96 6.29
C ALA A 48 -9.43 2.56 6.36
N VAL A 49 -9.64 1.94 5.21
CA VAL A 49 -10.19 0.59 5.11
C VAL A 49 -9.33 -0.26 4.19
N GLN A 50 -9.14 -1.52 4.55
CA GLN A 50 -8.59 -2.52 3.65
C GLN A 50 -9.75 -3.18 2.91
N TYR A 51 -9.84 -2.88 1.63
CA TYR A 51 -10.74 -3.55 0.70
C TYR A 51 -9.90 -4.02 -0.47
N ARG A 52 -9.41 -5.25 -0.40
CA ARG A 52 -8.46 -5.76 -1.37
C ARG A 52 -9.16 -6.32 -2.60
N TYR A 53 -8.82 -5.78 -3.78
CA TYR A 53 -9.50 -6.03 -5.06
C TYR A 53 -10.96 -5.55 -5.08
N VAL A 54 -11.18 -4.26 -5.30
CA VAL A 54 -12.55 -3.71 -5.44
C VAL A 54 -13.36 -4.30 -6.60
N THR A 55 -12.72 -5.07 -7.50
CA THR A 55 -13.33 -5.64 -8.71
C THR A 55 -13.77 -7.10 -8.55
N ASP A 56 -13.31 -7.82 -7.53
CA ASP A 56 -13.49 -9.28 -7.46
C ASP A 56 -14.88 -9.72 -6.95
N GLY A 57 -15.74 -8.75 -6.61
CA GLY A 57 -17.03 -8.99 -5.97
C GLY A 57 -17.98 -9.93 -6.72
N LYS A 58 -17.82 -10.13 -8.04
CA LYS A 58 -18.61 -11.10 -8.81
C LYS A 58 -18.59 -12.50 -8.19
N VAL A 59 -17.48 -12.93 -7.59
CA VAL A 59 -17.36 -14.26 -6.98
C VAL A 59 -18.25 -14.46 -5.74
N ILE A 60 -18.72 -13.36 -5.16
CA ILE A 60 -19.64 -13.30 -4.00
C ILE A 60 -20.93 -12.52 -4.31
N ASN A 61 -21.27 -12.34 -5.59
CA ASN A 61 -22.44 -11.59 -6.03
C ASN A 61 -22.51 -10.16 -5.48
N ARG A 62 -21.35 -9.48 -5.41
CA ARG A 62 -21.21 -8.08 -4.99
C ARG A 62 -20.78 -7.24 -6.19
N SER A 63 -21.57 -6.24 -6.54
CA SER A 63 -21.26 -5.31 -7.63
C SER A 63 -20.32 -4.20 -7.16
N ILE A 64 -19.79 -3.42 -8.11
CA ILE A 64 -19.02 -2.20 -7.79
C ILE A 64 -19.88 -1.16 -7.06
N ASP A 65 -21.19 -1.10 -7.35
CA ASP A 65 -22.11 -0.17 -6.69
C ASP A 65 -22.33 -0.57 -5.22
N ASP A 66 -22.36 -1.87 -4.93
CA ASP A 66 -22.38 -2.38 -3.55
C ASP A 66 -21.08 -2.01 -2.80
N VAL A 67 -19.92 -2.12 -3.47
CA VAL A 67 -18.64 -1.69 -2.91
C VAL A 67 -18.67 -0.18 -2.61
N ILE A 68 -19.15 0.66 -3.54
CA ILE A 68 -19.29 2.11 -3.32
C ILE A 68 -20.23 2.39 -2.15
N LYS A 69 -21.34 1.66 -2.03
CA LYS A 69 -22.27 1.80 -0.90
C LYS A 69 -21.59 1.47 0.43
N ILE A 70 -20.85 0.37 0.50
CA ILE A 70 -20.05 -0.01 1.69
C ILE A 70 -19.08 1.12 2.05
N LEU A 71 -18.33 1.64 1.08
CA LEU A 71 -17.36 2.72 1.29
C LEU A 71 -18.01 4.01 1.79
N LYS A 72 -19.20 4.36 1.28
CA LYS A 72 -20.00 5.50 1.75
C LYS A 72 -20.51 5.28 3.18
N GLU A 73 -21.04 4.10 3.47
CA GLU A 73 -21.59 3.76 4.79
C GLU A 73 -20.55 3.78 5.90
N VAL A 74 -19.31 3.40 5.62
CA VAL A 74 -18.19 3.51 6.60
C VAL A 74 -17.54 4.89 6.57
N GLY A 75 -17.83 5.73 5.57
CA GLY A 75 -17.24 7.05 5.41
C GLY A 75 -15.74 7.00 5.10
N ALA A 76 -15.30 6.07 4.26
CA ALA A 76 -13.89 5.86 3.94
C ALA A 76 -13.24 7.07 3.27
N ASP A 77 -12.07 7.47 3.75
CA ASP A 77 -11.17 8.46 3.14
C ASP A 77 -10.07 7.80 2.31
N PHE A 78 -9.69 6.57 2.68
CA PHE A 78 -8.58 5.84 2.09
C PHE A 78 -8.93 4.36 1.91
N ILE A 79 -8.78 3.87 0.67
CA ILE A 79 -8.90 2.44 0.35
C ILE A 79 -7.49 1.88 0.22
N PHE A 80 -7.06 1.11 1.20
CA PHE A 80 -5.80 0.40 1.18
C PHE A 80 -5.91 -0.90 0.37
N GLN A 81 -4.94 -1.15 -0.50
CA GLN A 81 -4.87 -2.32 -1.38
C GLN A 81 -6.12 -2.53 -2.26
N GLY A 82 -6.83 -1.45 -2.63
CA GLY A 82 -7.95 -1.50 -3.58
C GLY A 82 -7.62 -2.30 -4.86
N TRP A 83 -6.34 -2.36 -5.21
CA TRP A 83 -5.78 -3.29 -6.18
C TRP A 83 -4.42 -3.85 -5.73
N MET A 84 -4.04 -5.04 -6.20
CA MET A 84 -2.71 -5.62 -6.03
C MET A 84 -2.22 -6.35 -7.28
N THR A 85 -1.04 -6.01 -7.79
CA THR A 85 -0.34 -6.81 -8.81
C THR A 85 0.56 -7.83 -8.12
N GLN A 86 -0.02 -8.96 -7.73
CA GLN A 86 0.71 -10.11 -7.15
C GLN A 86 1.14 -11.14 -8.20
N TRP A 87 0.51 -11.13 -9.36
CA TRP A 87 0.82 -11.98 -10.50
C TRP A 87 0.77 -11.12 -11.75
N PRO A 88 1.28 -11.59 -12.89
CA PRO A 88 1.26 -10.79 -14.11
C PRO A 88 -0.17 -10.43 -14.50
N CYS A 89 -0.41 -9.15 -14.70
CA CYS A 89 -1.74 -8.59 -14.95
C CYS A 89 -1.85 -8.18 -16.41
N PRO A 90 -2.86 -8.67 -17.16
CA PRO A 90 -3.10 -8.24 -18.53
C PRO A 90 -3.68 -6.82 -18.57
N ASP A 91 -3.56 -6.15 -19.71
CA ASP A 91 -4.22 -4.86 -19.92
C ASP A 91 -5.74 -5.06 -20.06
N LYS A 92 -6.15 -6.06 -20.83
CA LYS A 92 -7.52 -6.54 -20.96
C LYS A 92 -7.57 -8.06 -20.90
N CYS A 93 -8.67 -8.64 -20.45
CA CYS A 93 -8.74 -10.11 -20.31
C CYS A 93 -8.57 -10.86 -21.63
N SER A 94 -8.89 -10.23 -22.78
CA SER A 94 -8.65 -10.82 -24.11
C SER A 94 -7.18 -10.98 -24.47
N ASP A 95 -6.25 -10.37 -23.72
CA ASP A 95 -4.80 -10.57 -23.91
C ASP A 95 -4.32 -11.91 -23.35
N MET A 96 -5.14 -12.56 -22.51
CA MET A 96 -4.85 -13.86 -21.95
C MET A 96 -5.20 -14.99 -22.93
N PRO A 97 -4.50 -16.14 -22.86
CA PRO A 97 -4.92 -17.35 -23.57
C PRO A 97 -6.38 -17.73 -23.26
N PRO A 98 -7.11 -18.35 -24.22
CA PRO A 98 -8.53 -18.69 -24.07
C PRO A 98 -8.87 -19.43 -22.78
N GLU A 99 -8.00 -20.32 -22.31
CA GLU A 99 -8.17 -21.11 -21.08
C GLU A 99 -8.15 -20.28 -19.79
N TYR A 100 -7.63 -19.04 -19.84
CA TYR A 100 -7.60 -18.11 -18.70
C TYR A 100 -8.60 -16.97 -18.81
N LEU A 101 -9.27 -16.82 -19.95
CA LEU A 101 -10.20 -15.71 -20.23
C LEU A 101 -11.38 -15.69 -19.26
N GLU A 102 -12.04 -16.84 -19.07
CA GLU A 102 -13.18 -16.97 -18.17
C GLU A 102 -12.79 -16.62 -16.73
N ARG A 103 -11.65 -17.13 -16.26
CA ARG A 103 -11.13 -16.82 -14.93
C ARG A 103 -10.84 -15.33 -14.78
N CYS A 104 -10.17 -14.71 -15.77
CA CYS A 104 -9.86 -13.28 -15.75
C CYS A 104 -11.14 -12.43 -15.65
N ASN A 105 -12.18 -12.77 -16.41
CA ASN A 105 -13.46 -12.07 -16.40
C ASN A 105 -14.26 -12.29 -15.10
N LEU A 106 -14.16 -13.49 -14.53
CA LEU A 106 -14.83 -13.85 -13.29
C LEU A 106 -14.24 -13.07 -12.10
N VAL A 107 -12.91 -13.04 -11.99
CA VAL A 107 -12.23 -12.32 -10.90
C VAL A 107 -11.96 -10.84 -11.22
N CYS A 108 -12.37 -10.39 -12.41
CA CYS A 108 -12.17 -9.02 -12.92
C CYS A 108 -10.72 -8.52 -12.75
N TYR A 109 -9.76 -9.31 -13.23
CA TYR A 109 -8.33 -9.07 -13.03
C TYR A 109 -7.63 -8.57 -14.31
N SER A 110 -7.85 -7.31 -14.68
CA SER A 110 -7.08 -6.59 -15.72
C SER A 110 -6.94 -5.10 -15.38
N TYR A 111 -6.00 -4.40 -16.02
CA TYR A 111 -5.87 -2.95 -15.84
C TYR A 111 -7.07 -2.17 -16.38
N GLU A 112 -7.78 -2.69 -17.38
CA GLU A 112 -9.07 -2.16 -17.83
C GLU A 112 -10.13 -2.21 -16.72
N HIS A 113 -10.30 -3.36 -16.06
CA HIS A 113 -11.23 -3.49 -14.93
C HIS A 113 -10.86 -2.53 -13.78
N LEU A 114 -9.56 -2.38 -13.50
CA LEU A 114 -9.08 -1.43 -12.49
C LEU A 114 -9.49 0.01 -12.85
N ARG A 115 -9.24 0.43 -14.10
CA ARG A 115 -9.57 1.78 -14.58
C ARG A 115 -11.07 2.06 -14.49
N GLU A 116 -11.89 1.11 -14.91
CA GLU A 116 -13.35 1.24 -14.82
C GLU A 116 -13.84 1.35 -13.38
N ALA A 117 -13.31 0.52 -12.47
CA ALA A 117 -13.69 0.54 -11.07
C ALA A 117 -13.28 1.84 -10.38
N ILE A 118 -12.05 2.31 -10.58
CA ILE A 118 -11.58 3.59 -10.04
C ILE A 118 -12.44 4.74 -10.57
N SER A 119 -12.75 4.76 -11.87
CA SER A 119 -13.60 5.78 -12.48
C SER A 119 -14.98 5.85 -11.80
N LYS A 120 -15.64 4.71 -11.60
CA LYS A 120 -16.94 4.65 -10.92
C LYS A 120 -16.86 5.07 -9.45
N ILE A 121 -15.85 4.60 -8.71
CA ILE A 121 -15.65 4.98 -7.31
C ILE A 121 -15.42 6.50 -7.20
N LYS A 122 -14.51 7.06 -8.00
CA LYS A 122 -14.16 8.49 -7.97
C LYS A 122 -15.30 9.39 -8.41
N LYS A 123 -16.20 8.92 -9.28
CA LYS A 123 -17.42 9.66 -9.63
C LYS A 123 -18.30 9.91 -8.40
N GLU A 124 -18.41 8.91 -7.53
CA GLU A 124 -19.27 8.95 -6.34
C GLU A 124 -18.56 9.45 -5.07
N LEU A 125 -17.22 9.29 -5.03
CA LEU A 125 -16.34 9.61 -3.92
C LEU A 125 -15.07 10.30 -4.46
N PRO A 126 -15.16 11.56 -4.95
CA PRO A 126 -14.05 12.22 -5.67
C PRO A 126 -12.78 12.39 -4.83
N ASN A 127 -12.94 12.56 -3.51
CA ASN A 127 -11.85 12.84 -2.59
C ASN A 127 -11.25 11.58 -1.95
N ILE A 128 -11.77 10.37 -2.23
CA ILE A 128 -11.24 9.14 -1.64
C ILE A 128 -9.85 8.85 -2.20
N ILE A 129 -8.89 8.51 -1.37
CA ILE A 129 -7.56 8.10 -1.81
C ILE A 129 -7.61 6.59 -2.12
N PHE A 130 -7.33 6.22 -3.36
CA PHE A 130 -7.31 4.83 -3.82
C PHE A 130 -5.87 4.31 -3.88
N CYS A 131 -5.56 3.30 -3.07
CA CYS A 131 -4.25 2.66 -3.04
C CYS A 131 -4.23 1.40 -3.90
N GLY A 132 -3.46 1.42 -4.97
CA GLY A 132 -3.00 0.19 -5.62
C GLY A 132 -1.86 -0.46 -4.84
N GLY A 133 -1.23 -1.48 -5.42
CA GLY A 133 -0.02 -2.04 -4.83
C GLY A 133 0.63 -3.17 -5.62
N THR A 134 1.82 -3.55 -5.20
CA THR A 134 2.60 -4.66 -5.75
C THR A 134 3.62 -5.15 -4.70
N GLN A 135 4.47 -6.10 -5.10
CA GLN A 135 5.40 -6.83 -4.23
C GLN A 135 6.80 -6.75 -4.83
N ALA A 136 7.74 -6.14 -4.10
CA ALA A 136 9.13 -6.04 -4.55
C ALA A 136 9.86 -7.39 -4.49
N GLU A 137 9.30 -8.37 -3.78
CA GLU A 137 9.91 -9.68 -3.55
C GLU A 137 9.57 -10.73 -4.63
N PHE A 138 8.74 -10.42 -5.63
CA PHE A 138 8.28 -11.39 -6.64
C PHE A 138 8.63 -10.98 -8.08
N LEU A 139 9.41 -11.84 -8.72
CA LEU A 139 9.60 -11.88 -10.17
C LEU A 139 9.03 -13.18 -10.73
N TYR A 140 8.01 -13.09 -11.58
CA TYR A 140 7.50 -14.24 -12.30
C TYR A 140 8.26 -14.42 -13.61
N PRO A 141 8.67 -15.66 -13.97
CA PRO A 141 9.47 -15.88 -15.17
C PRO A 141 8.89 -15.29 -16.45
N LYS A 142 7.58 -15.48 -16.66
CA LYS A 142 6.86 -14.93 -17.81
C LYS A 142 6.95 -13.40 -17.99
N GLU A 143 7.21 -12.64 -16.92
CA GLU A 143 7.35 -11.18 -17.01
C GLU A 143 8.72 -10.74 -17.54
N ALA A 144 9.72 -11.62 -17.49
CA ALA A 144 11.01 -11.38 -18.14
C ALA A 144 10.92 -11.56 -19.67
N GLY A 145 9.93 -12.35 -20.13
CA GLY A 145 9.66 -12.62 -21.53
C GLY A 145 8.93 -11.50 -22.26
N LYS A 146 8.86 -11.62 -23.59
CA LYS A 146 8.13 -10.65 -24.46
C LYS A 146 6.62 -10.71 -24.26
N SER A 147 6.10 -11.91 -24.02
CA SER A 147 4.66 -12.13 -23.81
C SER A 147 4.14 -11.48 -22.53
N TYR A 148 5.00 -11.30 -21.50
CA TYR A 148 4.70 -10.84 -20.14
C TYR A 148 3.60 -11.62 -19.37
N LEU A 149 2.79 -12.44 -20.05
CA LEU A 149 1.63 -13.17 -19.52
C LEU A 149 1.75 -14.67 -19.68
N ILE A 150 2.39 -15.13 -20.76
CA ILE A 150 2.59 -16.53 -21.11
C ILE A 150 4.06 -16.87 -20.85
N LEU A 151 4.30 -18.04 -20.27
CA LEU A 151 5.65 -18.53 -20.05
C LEU A 151 6.20 -19.15 -21.34
N GLU A 152 7.19 -18.50 -21.94
CA GLU A 152 7.86 -18.94 -23.16
C GLU A 152 9.20 -19.65 -22.86
N PRO A 153 9.72 -20.47 -23.79
CA PRO A 153 11.07 -21.00 -23.68
C PRO A 153 12.10 -19.86 -23.52
N GLY A 154 12.98 -19.96 -22.51
CA GLY A 154 14.00 -18.96 -22.20
C GLY A 154 13.60 -17.90 -21.17
N ASP A 155 12.30 -17.70 -20.90
CA ASP A 155 11.82 -16.74 -19.89
C ASP A 155 12.38 -17.03 -18.48
N ARG A 156 12.52 -18.31 -18.16
CA ARG A 156 13.13 -18.75 -16.89
C ARG A 156 14.61 -18.42 -16.82
N ASP A 157 15.32 -18.44 -17.94
CA ASP A 157 16.74 -18.08 -17.98
C ASP A 157 16.89 -16.58 -17.74
N LEU A 158 16.12 -15.76 -18.46
CA LEU A 158 16.08 -14.31 -18.30
C LEU A 158 15.69 -13.89 -16.88
N ALA A 159 14.62 -14.49 -16.33
CA ALA A 159 14.19 -14.18 -14.98
C ALA A 159 15.18 -14.69 -13.92
N TRP A 160 15.90 -15.78 -14.19
CA TRP A 160 16.98 -16.23 -13.31
C TRP A 160 18.13 -15.22 -13.31
N GLU A 161 18.53 -14.65 -14.45
CA GLU A 161 19.55 -13.59 -14.51
C GLU A 161 19.19 -12.38 -13.66
N MET A 162 17.91 -12.02 -13.60
CA MET A 162 17.38 -10.92 -12.78
C MET A 162 17.18 -11.28 -11.30
N ALA A 163 17.26 -12.56 -10.92
CA ALA A 163 17.10 -13.00 -9.54
C ALA A 163 18.34 -12.66 -8.70
N LEU A 164 18.11 -12.30 -7.42
CA LEU A 164 19.18 -11.88 -6.52
C LEU A 164 20.26 -12.94 -6.36
N ASP A 165 21.50 -12.52 -6.65
CA ASP A 165 22.73 -13.28 -6.44
C ASP A 165 23.65 -12.49 -5.50
N PRO A 166 23.75 -12.85 -4.21
CA PRO A 166 24.63 -12.16 -3.27
C PRO A 166 26.11 -12.22 -3.65
N THR A 167 26.55 -13.20 -4.44
CA THR A 167 27.96 -13.41 -4.78
C THR A 167 28.54 -12.27 -5.61
N LYS A 168 27.70 -11.51 -6.32
CA LYS A 168 28.14 -10.32 -7.08
C LYS A 168 28.74 -9.22 -6.21
N TRP A 169 28.47 -9.23 -4.90
CA TRP A 169 29.09 -8.35 -3.91
C TRP A 169 30.12 -9.07 -3.03
N GLY A 170 30.58 -10.27 -3.41
CA GLY A 170 31.56 -11.06 -2.65
C GLY A 170 30.99 -11.72 -1.39
N ILE A 171 29.66 -11.77 -1.23
CA ILE A 171 29.02 -12.44 -0.08
C ILE A 171 29.11 -13.96 -0.28
N ASN A 172 29.58 -14.69 0.73
CA ASN A 172 29.72 -16.16 0.72
C ASN A 172 28.37 -16.89 0.91
N VAL A 173 27.38 -16.52 0.10
CA VAL A 173 26.06 -17.17 0.01
C VAL A 173 25.73 -17.29 -1.47
N SER A 174 25.60 -18.52 -1.96
CA SER A 174 25.29 -18.75 -3.37
C SER A 174 23.88 -18.26 -3.73
N LYS A 175 23.67 -17.89 -4.99
CA LYS A 175 22.34 -17.60 -5.55
C LYS A 175 21.34 -18.72 -5.25
N ARG A 176 21.75 -19.97 -5.47
CA ARG A 176 20.97 -21.16 -5.14
C ARG A 176 20.49 -21.15 -3.69
N ASP A 177 21.40 -20.94 -2.73
CA ASP A 177 21.07 -20.99 -1.30
C ASP A 177 20.13 -19.87 -0.89
N PHE A 178 20.36 -18.66 -1.43
CA PHE A 178 19.48 -17.53 -1.18
C PHE A 178 18.06 -17.79 -1.74
N GLN A 179 17.96 -18.18 -3.00
CA GLN A 179 16.66 -18.45 -3.64
C GLN A 179 15.95 -19.65 -2.98
N TYR A 180 16.70 -20.68 -2.54
CA TYR A 180 16.14 -21.79 -1.78
C TYR A 180 15.58 -21.36 -0.42
N PHE A 181 16.32 -20.54 0.33
CA PHE A 181 15.85 -19.97 1.59
C PHE A 181 14.54 -19.19 1.37
N TRP A 182 14.48 -18.37 0.32
CA TRP A 182 13.29 -17.60 0.00
C TRP A 182 12.10 -18.49 -0.41
N ALA A 183 12.33 -19.46 -1.29
CA ALA A 183 11.30 -20.41 -1.73
C ALA A 183 10.70 -21.18 -0.56
N ARG A 184 11.51 -21.59 0.42
CA ARG A 184 11.05 -22.28 1.63
C ARG A 184 10.14 -21.41 2.49
N ARG A 185 10.40 -20.11 2.59
CA ARG A 185 9.54 -19.16 3.31
C ARG A 185 8.12 -19.15 2.74
N TRP A 186 7.99 -19.20 1.43
CA TRP A 186 6.70 -19.20 0.73
C TRP A 186 6.07 -20.58 0.58
N GLY A 187 6.85 -21.63 0.82
CA GLY A 187 6.41 -23.00 0.70
C GLY A 187 6.38 -23.53 -0.73
N ASP A 188 7.12 -22.89 -1.62
CA ASP A 188 7.13 -23.17 -3.05
C ASP A 188 7.91 -24.46 -3.38
N ILE A 189 8.76 -24.93 -2.46
CA ILE A 189 9.62 -26.11 -2.62
C ILE A 189 9.55 -26.98 -1.37
N LYS A 190 9.40 -28.30 -1.57
CA LYS A 190 9.42 -29.31 -0.50
C LYS A 190 10.74 -30.08 -0.44
N GLU A 191 11.47 -30.10 -1.56
CA GLU A 191 12.74 -30.79 -1.73
C GLU A 191 13.80 -30.24 -0.77
N LYS A 192 14.56 -31.16 -0.19
CA LYS A 192 15.73 -30.83 0.63
C LYS A 192 16.93 -30.67 -0.30
N ASN A 193 17.64 -29.54 -0.20
CA ASN A 193 18.86 -29.25 -0.95
C ASN A 193 18.73 -29.44 -2.48
N PRO A 194 17.75 -28.78 -3.14
CA PRO A 194 17.60 -28.84 -4.59
C PRO A 194 18.84 -28.30 -5.33
N SER A 195 19.11 -28.81 -6.53
CA SER A 195 20.11 -28.22 -7.42
C SER A 195 19.67 -26.83 -7.91
N GLU A 196 20.63 -26.03 -8.38
CA GLU A 196 20.31 -24.71 -8.95
C GLU A 196 19.37 -24.83 -10.16
N GLU A 197 19.65 -25.76 -11.07
CA GLU A 197 18.79 -26.01 -12.23
C GLU A 197 17.37 -26.45 -11.79
N TYR A 198 17.26 -27.23 -10.71
CA TYR A 198 15.96 -27.57 -10.15
C TYR A 198 15.21 -26.33 -9.67
N LEU A 199 15.84 -25.46 -8.88
CA LEU A 199 15.24 -24.22 -8.39
C LEU A 199 14.76 -23.35 -9.56
N LYS A 200 15.65 -23.13 -10.53
CA LYS A 200 15.39 -22.37 -11.73
C LYS A 200 14.17 -22.91 -12.48
N GLN A 201 14.10 -24.22 -12.73
CA GLN A 201 13.00 -24.76 -13.53
C GLN A 201 11.68 -24.95 -12.75
N LYS A 202 11.73 -25.13 -11.42
CA LYS A 202 10.54 -25.50 -10.63
C LYS A 202 9.92 -24.36 -9.84
N MET A 203 10.68 -23.33 -9.46
CA MET A 203 10.11 -22.19 -8.75
C MET A 203 9.10 -21.45 -9.64
N VAL A 204 7.98 -21.07 -9.03
CA VAL A 204 6.93 -20.30 -9.71
C VAL A 204 7.34 -18.84 -9.87
N LYS A 205 8.17 -18.34 -8.95
CA LYS A 205 8.68 -16.97 -8.88
C LYS A 205 10.03 -16.95 -8.16
N TYR A 206 10.85 -15.97 -8.45
CA TYR A 206 12.14 -15.75 -7.79
C TYR A 206 12.11 -14.51 -6.91
N PHE A 207 13.02 -14.43 -5.93
CA PHE A 207 13.34 -13.17 -5.28
C PHE A 207 14.20 -12.34 -6.24
N PRO A 208 13.70 -11.21 -6.74
CA PRO A 208 14.43 -10.41 -7.71
C PRO A 208 15.59 -9.66 -7.07
N ASP A 209 16.55 -9.27 -7.90
CA ASP A 209 17.54 -8.27 -7.55
C ASP A 209 16.99 -6.87 -7.79
N LEU A 210 16.69 -6.14 -6.72
CA LEU A 210 16.17 -4.77 -6.77
C LEU A 210 17.15 -3.79 -7.47
N THR A 211 18.45 -4.11 -7.51
CA THR A 211 19.47 -3.30 -8.18
C THR A 211 19.59 -3.62 -9.67
N ASN A 212 18.95 -4.69 -10.16
CA ASN A 212 18.98 -5.06 -11.57
C ASN A 212 18.05 -4.13 -12.38
N PRO A 213 18.55 -3.44 -13.42
CA PRO A 213 17.78 -2.46 -14.18
C PRO A 213 16.62 -3.09 -14.98
N ASP A 214 16.77 -4.32 -15.46
CA ASP A 214 15.73 -5.00 -16.22
C ASP A 214 14.57 -5.42 -15.30
N PHE A 215 14.88 -5.90 -14.10
CA PHE A 215 13.86 -6.11 -13.08
C PHE A 215 13.16 -4.80 -12.72
N GLN A 216 13.91 -3.70 -12.48
CA GLN A 216 13.29 -2.41 -12.18
C GLN A 216 12.33 -1.96 -13.29
N LYS A 217 12.65 -2.22 -14.57
CA LYS A 217 11.76 -1.90 -15.68
C LYS A 217 10.44 -2.67 -15.60
N ILE A 218 10.50 -3.98 -15.33
CA ILE A 218 9.30 -4.81 -15.13
C ILE A 218 8.50 -4.29 -13.94
N PHE A 219 9.18 -4.07 -12.81
CA PHE A 219 8.58 -3.65 -11.56
C PHE A 219 7.87 -2.30 -11.66
N LEU A 220 8.54 -1.30 -12.25
CA LEU A 220 7.97 0.02 -12.48
C LEU A 220 6.83 -0.02 -13.50
N ASN A 221 6.91 -0.86 -14.54
CA ASN A 221 5.81 -1.02 -15.49
C ASN A 221 4.52 -1.50 -14.80
N ARG A 222 4.61 -2.45 -13.86
CA ARG A 222 3.44 -2.89 -13.06
C ARG A 222 2.78 -1.73 -12.31
N ILE A 223 3.60 -0.81 -11.79
CA ILE A 223 3.17 0.35 -11.00
C ILE A 223 2.60 1.45 -11.91
N TYR A 224 3.29 1.77 -13.00
CA TYR A 224 2.88 2.80 -13.96
C TYR A 224 1.53 2.48 -14.58
N LYS A 225 1.25 1.21 -14.90
CA LYS A 225 -0.07 0.78 -15.37
C LYS A 225 -1.18 1.00 -14.33
N GLN A 226 -0.88 0.90 -13.03
CA GLN A 226 -1.85 1.26 -11.98
C GLN A 226 -2.05 2.77 -11.89
N ILE A 227 -0.96 3.55 -12.00
CA ILE A 227 -1.04 5.03 -12.03
C ILE A 227 -1.88 5.49 -13.22
N ASP A 228 -1.68 4.90 -14.40
CA ASP A 228 -2.46 5.18 -15.60
C ASP A 228 -3.91 4.71 -15.50
N ALA A 229 -4.23 3.78 -14.59
CA ALA A 229 -5.60 3.41 -14.25
C ALA A 229 -6.26 4.37 -13.26
N GLY A 230 -5.49 5.26 -12.60
CA GLY A 230 -6.01 6.36 -11.80
C GLY A 230 -5.76 6.26 -10.28
N VAL A 231 -4.90 5.35 -9.81
CA VAL A 231 -4.59 5.25 -8.37
C VAL A 231 -3.99 6.56 -7.82
N ASP A 232 -4.17 6.81 -6.52
CA ASP A 232 -3.58 7.95 -5.80
C ASP A 232 -2.35 7.55 -4.97
N ALA A 233 -2.28 6.27 -4.61
CA ALA A 233 -1.21 5.72 -3.80
C ALA A 233 -0.80 4.33 -4.30
N ILE A 234 0.44 3.94 -4.02
CA ILE A 234 1.00 2.63 -4.29
C ILE A 234 1.57 2.05 -3.00
N TRP A 235 1.01 0.93 -2.58
CA TRP A 235 1.60 0.06 -1.58
C TRP A 235 2.69 -0.79 -2.22
N ILE A 236 3.92 -0.72 -1.72
CA ILE A 236 4.99 -1.63 -2.12
C ILE A 236 5.32 -2.54 -0.96
N ASP A 237 4.91 -3.81 -1.07
CA ASP A 237 5.31 -4.79 -0.09
C ASP A 237 6.81 -5.06 -0.18
N MET A 238 7.44 -5.24 0.98
CA MET A 238 8.84 -5.66 1.12
C MET A 238 9.89 -4.79 0.39
N LEU A 239 9.62 -3.51 0.11
CA LEU A 239 10.53 -2.61 -0.63
C LEU A 239 11.97 -2.60 -0.07
N TYR A 240 12.10 -2.53 1.25
CA TYR A 240 13.39 -2.46 1.94
C TYR A 240 13.99 -3.83 2.31
N THR A 241 13.30 -4.94 1.98
CA THR A 241 13.70 -6.28 2.44
C THR A 241 15.06 -6.70 1.91
N GLN A 242 15.39 -6.39 0.65
CA GLN A 242 16.70 -6.75 0.11
C GLN A 242 17.83 -6.12 0.93
N GLY A 243 17.74 -4.81 1.23
CA GLY A 243 18.74 -4.10 2.04
C GLY A 243 18.90 -4.71 3.42
N TYR A 244 17.77 -5.00 4.09
CA TYR A 244 17.78 -5.68 5.40
C TYR A 244 18.43 -7.08 5.34
N LEU A 245 18.10 -7.89 4.33
CA LEU A 245 18.69 -9.22 4.18
C LEU A 245 20.19 -9.13 3.91
N MET A 246 20.64 -8.17 3.10
CA MET A 246 22.08 -7.96 2.87
C MET A 246 22.80 -7.52 4.14
N GLU A 247 22.17 -6.69 4.99
CA GLU A 247 22.75 -6.30 6.28
C GLU A 247 22.90 -7.52 7.19
N LYS A 248 21.92 -8.42 7.20
CA LYS A 248 22.01 -9.67 7.98
C LYS A 248 23.07 -10.63 7.48
N LEU A 249 23.25 -10.74 6.16
CA LEU A 249 24.26 -11.64 5.58
C LEU A 249 25.69 -11.12 5.77
N THR A 250 25.87 -9.80 5.75
CA THR A 250 27.19 -9.17 5.81
C THR A 250 27.60 -8.81 7.24
N GLY A 251 26.63 -8.55 8.12
CA GLY A 251 26.88 -7.97 9.44
C GLY A 251 27.37 -6.52 9.39
N ASP A 252 27.36 -5.88 8.22
CA ASP A 252 27.91 -4.54 8.00
C ASP A 252 26.91 -3.66 7.22
N ARG A 253 26.40 -2.62 7.90
CA ARG A 253 25.49 -1.63 7.31
C ARG A 253 26.11 -0.83 6.16
N ASN A 254 27.44 -0.71 6.14
CA ASN A 254 28.15 0.06 5.13
C ASN A 254 28.56 -0.79 3.92
N HIS A 255 28.34 -2.10 3.97
CA HIS A 255 28.68 -3.00 2.89
C HIS A 255 28.00 -2.57 1.57
N PRO A 256 28.66 -2.64 0.41
CA PRO A 256 28.09 -2.20 -0.88
C PRO A 256 26.71 -2.80 -1.16
N ALA A 257 26.54 -4.10 -0.92
CA ALA A 257 25.25 -4.79 -1.08
C ALA A 257 24.09 -4.14 -0.30
N VAL A 258 24.36 -3.63 0.91
CA VAL A 258 23.35 -2.97 1.76
C VAL A 258 23.00 -1.61 1.18
N ARG A 259 24.02 -0.77 0.96
CA ARG A 259 23.86 0.60 0.47
C ARG A 259 23.20 0.64 -0.92
N GLU A 260 23.63 -0.21 -1.83
CA GLU A 260 23.08 -0.29 -3.19
C GLU A 260 21.62 -0.77 -3.18
N SER A 261 21.27 -1.71 -2.32
CA SER A 261 19.90 -2.20 -2.20
C SER A 261 18.94 -1.13 -1.66
N TYR A 262 19.34 -0.40 -0.62
CA TYR A 262 18.55 0.73 -0.11
C TYR A 262 18.48 1.89 -1.10
N LYS A 263 19.58 2.18 -1.80
CA LYS A 263 19.59 3.19 -2.86
C LYS A 263 18.65 2.80 -4.01
N ALA A 264 18.62 1.54 -4.42
CA ALA A 264 17.69 1.07 -5.45
C ALA A 264 16.23 1.24 -5.03
N ALA A 265 15.89 0.96 -3.76
CA ALA A 265 14.57 1.25 -3.21
C ALA A 265 14.23 2.74 -3.30
N TRP A 266 15.15 3.61 -2.88
CA TRP A 266 14.99 5.06 -2.95
C TRP A 266 14.80 5.57 -4.39
N ASP A 267 15.61 5.08 -5.34
CA ASP A 267 15.51 5.44 -6.75
C ASP A 267 14.18 5.00 -7.38
N ILE A 268 13.65 3.83 -7.00
CA ILE A 268 12.34 3.35 -7.44
C ILE A 268 11.23 4.30 -6.99
N VAL A 269 11.25 4.75 -5.73
CA VAL A 269 10.26 5.69 -5.19
C VAL A 269 10.31 7.02 -5.96
N ASN A 270 11.51 7.55 -6.24
CA ASN A 270 11.63 8.78 -7.03
C ASN A 270 11.07 8.61 -8.44
N LYS A 271 11.36 7.48 -9.11
CA LYS A 271 10.81 7.19 -10.45
C LYS A 271 9.28 7.12 -10.44
N ILE A 272 8.66 6.74 -9.32
CA ILE A 272 7.20 6.75 -9.14
C ILE A 272 6.70 8.19 -9.00
N HIS A 273 7.32 8.99 -8.13
CA HIS A 273 6.97 10.40 -7.94
C HIS A 273 7.14 11.21 -9.23
N GLU A 274 8.23 11.03 -9.95
CA GLU A 274 8.49 11.66 -11.24
C GLU A 274 7.46 11.26 -12.29
N TYR A 275 7.08 9.98 -12.35
CA TYR A 275 6.04 9.52 -13.27
C TYR A 275 4.68 10.14 -12.94
N GLY A 276 4.32 10.16 -11.66
CA GLY A 276 3.12 10.86 -11.18
C GLY A 276 3.12 12.33 -11.56
N LYS A 277 4.22 13.05 -11.30
CA LYS A 277 4.36 14.47 -11.64
C LYS A 277 4.15 14.73 -13.14
N ARG A 278 4.69 13.87 -14.01
CA ARG A 278 4.44 13.95 -15.46
C ARG A 278 2.97 13.70 -15.84
N LYS A 279 2.22 12.99 -15.01
CA LYS A 279 0.76 12.79 -15.13
C LYS A 279 -0.05 13.87 -14.41
N GLY A 280 0.60 14.89 -13.84
CA GLY A 280 -0.05 15.99 -13.14
C GLY A 280 -0.55 15.64 -11.74
N LYS A 281 0.03 14.65 -11.07
CA LYS A 281 -0.45 14.19 -9.75
C LYS A 281 0.69 13.67 -8.87
N HIS A 282 0.68 13.95 -7.57
CA HIS A 282 1.61 13.27 -6.66
C HIS A 282 1.11 11.86 -6.38
N ILE A 283 1.97 10.84 -6.48
CA ILE A 283 1.58 9.45 -6.19
C ILE A 283 2.19 9.07 -4.86
N TYR A 284 1.35 8.87 -3.85
CA TYR A 284 1.84 8.49 -2.54
C TYR A 284 2.43 7.07 -2.56
N VAL A 285 3.60 6.88 -1.96
CA VAL A 285 4.24 5.58 -1.80
C VAL A 285 4.22 5.17 -0.35
N ILE A 286 3.80 3.93 -0.08
CA ILE A 286 3.60 3.40 1.26
C ILE A 286 4.31 2.04 1.35
N THR A 287 5.12 1.82 2.39
CA THR A 287 5.78 0.54 2.66
C THR A 287 6.06 0.34 4.15
N TRP A 288 6.62 -0.81 4.50
CA TRP A 288 7.17 -1.09 5.83
C TRP A 288 8.49 -0.33 6.04
N VAL A 289 8.51 0.71 6.88
CA VAL A 289 9.77 1.42 7.24
C VAL A 289 10.39 0.91 8.53
N ALA A 290 9.57 0.32 9.39
CA ALA A 290 9.98 -0.18 10.68
C ALA A 290 9.13 -1.37 11.09
N ALA A 291 9.76 -2.38 11.69
CA ALA A 291 9.09 -3.58 12.17
C ALA A 291 9.65 -4.00 13.52
N ARG A 292 8.78 -4.54 14.37
CA ARG A 292 9.14 -5.15 15.66
C ARG A 292 9.51 -6.61 15.41
N CYS A 293 10.68 -7.03 15.88
CA CYS A 293 11.18 -8.39 15.70
C CYS A 293 11.96 -8.83 16.95
N ASN A 294 11.43 -9.80 17.69
CA ASN A 294 12.06 -10.37 18.90
C ASN A 294 12.56 -9.31 19.91
N GLY A 295 11.72 -8.32 20.24
CA GLY A 295 12.07 -7.23 21.16
C GLY A 295 13.01 -6.16 20.57
N SER A 296 13.46 -6.32 19.33
CA SER A 296 14.25 -5.33 18.60
C SER A 296 13.39 -4.58 17.58
N LEU A 297 13.78 -3.33 17.33
CA LEU A 297 13.22 -2.51 16.26
C LEU A 297 14.14 -2.60 15.05
N ILE A 298 13.60 -3.04 13.92
CA ILE A 298 14.27 -3.03 12.62
C ILE A 298 13.77 -1.79 11.88
N THR A 299 14.66 -0.94 11.40
CA THR A 299 14.32 0.27 10.64
C THR A 299 15.09 0.33 9.33
N ALA A 300 14.51 0.95 8.31
CA ALA A 300 15.26 1.40 7.14
C ALA A 300 16.16 2.59 7.54
N PRO A 301 17.38 2.73 7.01
CA PRO A 301 18.20 3.91 7.32
C PRO A 301 17.53 5.17 6.77
N LYS A 302 17.45 6.21 7.60
CA LYS A 302 16.74 7.47 7.33
C LYS A 302 17.10 8.10 5.99
N GLU A 303 18.36 8.06 5.60
CA GLU A 303 18.86 8.64 4.35
C GLU A 303 18.30 7.97 3.08
N TYR A 304 17.71 6.76 3.20
CA TYR A 304 17.07 6.04 2.10
C TYR A 304 15.54 5.98 2.21
N VAL A 305 14.94 6.77 3.11
CA VAL A 305 13.48 6.85 3.27
C VAL A 305 12.96 8.12 2.59
N ASN A 306 12.29 7.94 1.44
CA ASN A 306 11.62 8.99 0.66
C ASN A 306 10.15 8.65 0.36
N ILE A 307 9.55 7.74 1.12
CA ILE A 307 8.14 7.38 0.98
C ILE A 307 7.22 8.38 1.69
N ASP A 308 5.92 8.27 1.45
CA ASP A 308 4.92 9.21 1.93
C ASP A 308 4.16 8.75 3.17
N ALA A 309 4.20 7.45 3.50
CA ALA A 309 3.61 6.93 4.74
C ALA A 309 4.22 5.62 5.21
N ALA A 310 4.27 5.43 6.53
CA ALA A 310 4.73 4.22 7.18
C ALA A 310 3.58 3.23 7.38
N MET A 311 3.82 1.95 7.06
CA MET A 311 2.95 0.86 7.48
C MET A 311 3.54 0.12 8.69
N VAL A 312 2.66 -0.19 9.65
CA VAL A 312 2.96 -0.99 10.85
C VAL A 312 1.79 -1.96 11.11
N GLY A 313 1.97 -2.89 12.05
CA GLY A 313 0.90 -3.83 12.39
C GLY A 313 1.09 -4.46 13.77
N PRO A 314 -0.01 -4.90 14.42
CA PRO A 314 0.06 -5.68 15.64
C PRO A 314 0.64 -7.06 15.37
N SER A 315 1.33 -7.60 16.36
CA SER A 315 1.77 -8.99 16.33
C SER A 315 0.56 -9.92 16.52
N PRO A 316 0.69 -11.21 16.14
CA PRO A 316 -0.34 -12.21 16.43
C PRO A 316 -0.71 -12.28 17.93
N ASP A 317 0.28 -12.13 18.83
CA ASP A 317 0.08 -12.19 20.28
C ASP A 317 -0.58 -10.94 20.87
N GLU A 318 -0.45 -9.78 20.21
CA GLU A 318 -1.21 -8.60 20.62
C GLU A 318 -2.69 -8.71 20.23
N ILE A 319 -3.00 -9.46 19.17
CA ILE A 319 -4.39 -9.75 18.78
C ILE A 319 -5.00 -10.73 19.77
N ARG A 320 -4.36 -11.89 19.96
CA ARG A 320 -4.69 -12.88 20.98
C ARG A 320 -3.40 -13.47 21.51
N ASP A 321 -3.13 -13.33 22.79
CA ASP A 321 -1.95 -13.92 23.40
C ASP A 321 -2.08 -15.45 23.42
N HIS A 322 -1.09 -16.16 22.86
CA HIS A 322 -1.17 -17.62 22.73
C HIS A 322 -1.10 -18.39 24.06
N VAL A 323 -0.64 -17.75 25.15
CA VAL A 323 -0.49 -18.38 26.47
C VAL A 323 -1.70 -18.10 27.36
N THR A 324 -2.09 -16.84 27.45
CA THR A 324 -3.10 -16.31 28.37
C THR A 324 -4.46 -16.16 27.72
N GLY A 325 -4.55 -16.15 26.39
CA GLY A 325 -5.78 -15.93 25.64
C GLY A 325 -6.30 -14.49 25.66
N LYS A 326 -5.56 -13.54 26.26
CA LYS A 326 -5.95 -12.13 26.33
C LYS A 326 -6.00 -11.50 24.93
N ILE A 327 -7.00 -10.64 24.71
CA ILE A 327 -7.26 -10.00 23.41
C ILE A 327 -6.91 -8.52 23.46
N GLY A 328 -6.20 -8.03 22.43
CA GLY A 328 -5.83 -6.62 22.31
C GLY A 328 -4.81 -6.18 23.36
N ASN A 329 -3.84 -7.06 23.69
CA ASN A 329 -2.79 -6.78 24.66
C ASN A 329 -1.58 -6.16 23.97
N PHE A 330 -1.65 -4.86 23.66
CA PHE A 330 -0.59 -4.15 22.96
C PHE A 330 0.59 -3.82 23.89
N ASP A 331 1.80 -4.03 23.41
CA ASP A 331 3.03 -3.65 24.12
C ASP A 331 3.26 -2.13 24.00
N GLU A 332 2.75 -1.36 24.97
CA GLU A 332 2.75 0.09 24.92
C GLU A 332 4.15 0.69 24.74
N GLU A 333 5.14 0.18 25.49
CA GLU A 333 6.52 0.71 25.47
C GLU A 333 7.16 0.50 24.09
N THR A 334 7.02 -0.70 23.53
CA THR A 334 7.57 -0.99 22.21
C THR A 334 6.84 -0.19 21.12
N TRP A 335 5.52 -0.01 21.24
CA TRP A 335 4.76 0.85 20.33
C TRP A 335 5.19 2.31 20.41
N ASP A 336 5.41 2.85 21.60
CA ASP A 336 5.87 4.22 21.79
C ASP A 336 7.26 4.44 21.18
N LYS A 337 8.17 3.48 21.36
CA LYS A 337 9.49 3.52 20.72
C LYS A 337 9.39 3.48 19.19
N LEU A 338 8.58 2.57 18.63
CA LEU A 338 8.35 2.46 17.19
C LEU A 338 7.78 3.76 16.60
N ILE A 339 6.73 4.30 17.22
CA ILE A 339 6.03 5.50 16.75
C ILE A 339 6.91 6.74 16.88
N LYS A 340 7.62 6.88 18.01
CA LYS A 340 8.59 7.97 18.20
C LYS A 340 9.66 7.94 17.11
N THR A 341 10.23 6.77 16.84
CA THR A 341 11.24 6.59 15.79
C THR A 341 10.72 7.05 14.43
N ILE A 342 9.52 6.60 14.03
CA ILE A 342 8.93 7.00 12.75
C ILE A 342 8.65 8.52 12.68
N LYS A 343 8.12 9.11 13.76
CA LYS A 343 7.80 10.54 13.81
C LYS A 343 9.05 11.42 13.78
N GLU A 344 10.09 11.07 14.54
CA GLU A 344 11.32 11.86 14.66
C GLU A 344 12.26 11.66 13.46
N GLU A 345 12.38 10.43 12.95
CA GLU A 345 13.29 10.15 11.85
C GLU A 345 12.70 10.52 10.49
N TYR A 346 11.43 10.19 10.24
CA TYR A 346 10.83 10.28 8.91
C TYR A 346 9.76 11.39 8.78
N GLY A 347 9.03 11.70 9.85
CA GLY A 347 8.03 12.77 9.82
C GLY A 347 6.81 12.49 8.92
N ILE A 348 6.49 11.22 8.69
CA ILE A 348 5.41 10.76 7.80
C ILE A 348 4.22 10.17 8.59
N PRO A 349 2.99 10.17 8.04
CA PRO A 349 1.83 9.52 8.67
C PRO A 349 2.05 8.01 8.84
N ILE A 350 1.42 7.46 9.88
CA ILE A 350 1.57 6.05 10.26
C ILE A 350 0.22 5.36 10.12
N PHE A 351 0.18 4.29 9.35
CA PHE A 351 -0.97 3.41 9.20
C PHE A 351 -0.71 2.07 9.87
N ALA A 352 -1.64 1.61 10.69
CA ALA A 352 -1.60 0.28 11.29
C ALA A 352 -2.61 -0.64 10.59
N ARG A 353 -2.19 -1.84 10.21
CA ARG A 353 -3.09 -2.86 9.64
C ARG A 353 -2.90 -4.21 10.29
N ILE A 354 -3.96 -5.02 10.26
CA ILE A 354 -3.85 -6.46 10.53
C ILE A 354 -3.11 -7.08 9.35
N ASP A 355 -1.88 -7.51 9.58
CA ASP A 355 -1.02 -8.04 8.52
C ASP A 355 -1.31 -9.52 8.20
N TYR A 356 -0.89 -9.94 7.02
CA TYR A 356 -1.02 -11.31 6.54
C TYR A 356 0.05 -11.63 5.49
N GLY A 357 0.17 -12.92 5.17
CA GLY A 357 1.12 -13.42 4.18
C GLY A 357 2.25 -14.18 4.83
N GLY A 358 2.50 -15.40 4.35
CA GLY A 358 3.50 -16.31 4.89
C GLY A 358 2.91 -17.60 5.42
N ARG A 359 3.67 -18.31 6.25
CA ARG A 359 3.24 -19.50 6.99
C ARG A 359 3.12 -19.14 8.47
N GLY A 360 2.35 -19.92 9.21
CA GLY A 360 2.25 -19.74 10.66
C GLY A 360 1.01 -18.97 11.11
N ARG A 361 1.03 -18.63 12.39
CA ARG A 361 0.02 -17.85 13.11
C ARG A 361 0.15 -16.37 12.75
N THR A 362 -0.25 -15.98 11.54
CA THR A 362 -0.21 -14.57 11.09
C THR A 362 -1.25 -13.70 11.81
N PRO A 363 -1.12 -12.36 11.84
CA PRO A 363 -2.11 -11.51 12.51
C PRO A 363 -3.54 -11.71 11.98
N LEU A 364 -3.75 -11.75 10.66
CA LEU A 364 -5.07 -12.03 10.09
C LEU A 364 -5.56 -13.46 10.39
N TYR A 365 -4.66 -14.44 10.44
CA TYR A 365 -5.01 -15.79 10.90
C TYR A 365 -5.56 -15.75 12.32
N VAL A 366 -4.88 -15.09 13.27
CA VAL A 366 -5.37 -15.00 14.65
C VAL A 366 -6.73 -14.28 14.70
N PHE A 367 -6.82 -13.13 14.05
CA PHE A 367 -8.04 -12.33 14.04
C PHE A 367 -9.24 -13.09 13.44
N SER A 368 -9.04 -13.80 12.33
CA SER A 368 -10.12 -14.50 11.63
C SER A 368 -10.38 -15.90 12.16
N GLN A 369 -9.35 -16.66 12.51
CA GLN A 369 -9.45 -18.08 12.86
C GLN A 369 -9.57 -18.32 14.35
N GLU A 370 -8.85 -17.58 15.19
CA GLU A 370 -8.80 -17.84 16.62
C GLU A 370 -9.80 -17.03 17.42
N LEU A 371 -10.17 -15.83 16.98
CA LEU A 371 -11.22 -15.05 17.64
C LEU A 371 -12.61 -15.54 17.22
N ASN A 372 -13.53 -15.58 18.18
CA ASN A 372 -14.96 -15.65 17.86
C ASN A 372 -15.49 -14.25 17.47
N LYS A 373 -16.75 -14.19 16.99
CA LYS A 373 -17.37 -12.94 16.51
C LYS A 373 -17.34 -11.81 17.55
N HIS A 374 -17.62 -12.12 18.82
CA HIS A 374 -17.60 -11.13 19.89
C HIS A 374 -16.18 -10.64 20.17
N GLU A 375 -15.24 -11.58 20.31
CA GLU A 375 -13.81 -11.30 20.53
C GLU A 375 -13.21 -10.46 19.39
N ALA A 376 -13.57 -10.74 18.13
CA ALA A 376 -13.12 -9.95 16.98
C ALA A 376 -13.64 -8.51 17.03
N ARG A 377 -14.91 -8.30 17.37
CA ARG A 377 -15.48 -6.95 17.57
C ARG A 377 -14.84 -6.22 18.74
N GLU A 378 -14.56 -6.92 19.84
CA GLU A 378 -13.84 -6.36 20.99
C GLU A 378 -12.42 -5.95 20.61
N PHE A 379 -11.68 -6.80 19.88
CA PHE A 379 -10.36 -6.47 19.37
C PHE A 379 -10.39 -5.20 18.51
N LEU A 380 -11.35 -5.08 17.58
CA LEU A 380 -11.48 -3.90 16.72
C LEU A 380 -11.67 -2.61 17.54
N ARG A 381 -12.46 -2.64 18.62
CA ARG A 381 -12.63 -1.48 19.52
C ARG A 381 -11.34 -1.14 20.26
N LYS A 382 -10.64 -2.15 20.80
CA LYS A 382 -9.35 -1.96 21.49
C LYS A 382 -8.27 -1.42 20.56
N ALA A 383 -8.16 -1.99 19.36
CA ALA A 383 -7.22 -1.54 18.34
C ALA A 383 -7.51 -0.11 17.91
N ASP A 384 -8.79 0.20 17.64
CA ASP A 384 -9.21 1.55 17.26
C ASP A 384 -8.80 2.59 18.30
N GLU A 385 -9.14 2.34 19.57
CA GLU A 385 -8.82 3.22 20.68
C GLU A 385 -7.30 3.37 20.83
N PHE A 386 -6.59 2.25 20.89
CA PHE A 386 -5.14 2.23 21.09
C PHE A 386 -4.39 3.03 20.01
N PHE A 387 -4.65 2.74 18.74
CA PHE A 387 -3.99 3.42 17.63
C PHE A 387 -4.39 4.90 17.53
N SER A 388 -5.67 5.22 17.77
CA SER A 388 -6.13 6.62 17.77
C SER A 388 -5.42 7.46 18.81
N ARG A 389 -5.27 6.95 20.05
CA ARG A 389 -4.58 7.67 21.13
C ARG A 389 -3.12 7.96 20.80
N LYS A 390 -2.47 7.11 19.99
CA LYS A 390 -1.07 7.28 19.58
C LYS A 390 -0.90 8.07 18.27
N GLY A 391 -2.01 8.50 17.65
CA GLY A 391 -2.00 9.23 16.37
C GLY A 391 -1.63 8.34 15.19
N VAL A 392 -2.00 7.05 15.25
CA VAL A 392 -1.82 6.07 14.19
C VAL A 392 -3.18 5.77 13.56
N ILE A 393 -3.25 5.77 12.23
CA ILE A 393 -4.49 5.51 11.50
C ILE A 393 -4.66 4.00 11.38
N PHE A 394 -5.62 3.43 12.11
CA PHE A 394 -5.96 2.02 11.98
C PHE A 394 -6.75 1.76 10.70
N ILE A 395 -6.27 0.83 9.89
CA ILE A 395 -6.92 0.38 8.66
C ILE A 395 -7.89 -0.75 9.03
N TYR A 396 -9.19 -0.48 8.94
CA TYR A 396 -10.19 -1.51 9.24
C TYR A 396 -10.21 -2.60 8.16
N PRO A 397 -10.17 -3.89 8.54
CA PRO A 397 -10.28 -4.98 7.57
C PRO A 397 -11.74 -5.09 7.10
N LEU A 398 -12.03 -4.71 5.85
CA LEU A 398 -13.37 -4.90 5.25
C LEU A 398 -13.43 -6.14 4.37
N HIS A 399 -12.44 -6.29 3.48
CA HIS A 399 -12.47 -7.35 2.48
C HIS A 399 -11.05 -7.71 2.00
N GLY A 400 -10.83 -9.01 1.80
CA GLY A 400 -9.62 -9.62 1.27
C GLY A 400 -8.59 -10.01 2.32
N GLY A 401 -7.38 -10.34 1.86
CA GLY A 401 -6.29 -10.83 2.71
C GLY A 401 -6.34 -12.33 2.99
N ASP A 402 -5.18 -12.99 2.92
CA ASP A 402 -5.06 -14.44 3.11
C ASP A 402 -5.20 -14.77 4.60
N MET A 403 -6.25 -15.53 4.95
CA MET A 403 -6.52 -15.91 6.34
C MET A 403 -5.59 -17.02 6.86
N GLY A 404 -4.74 -17.58 6.01
CA GLY A 404 -3.77 -18.61 6.36
C GLY A 404 -3.67 -19.69 5.30
N ARG A 405 -2.69 -20.59 5.45
CA ARG A 405 -2.55 -21.72 4.52
C ARG A 405 -3.75 -22.67 4.66
N TYR A 406 -4.23 -23.19 3.53
CA TYR A 406 -5.45 -24.02 3.46
C TYR A 406 -5.52 -25.14 4.50
N ASP A 407 -4.39 -25.80 4.80
CA ASP A 407 -4.35 -26.89 5.78
C ASP A 407 -4.73 -26.45 7.21
N TRP A 408 -4.65 -25.16 7.53
CA TRP A 408 -4.81 -24.59 8.87
C TRP A 408 -6.07 -23.74 9.03
N VAL A 409 -6.67 -23.31 7.92
CA VAL A 409 -7.88 -22.50 7.92
C VAL A 409 -9.09 -23.40 8.13
N ARG A 410 -10.03 -22.94 8.98
CA ARG A 410 -11.24 -23.68 9.35
C ARG A 410 -12.49 -22.85 9.08
N LYS A 411 -12.43 -21.54 9.30
CA LYS A 411 -13.47 -20.56 8.95
C LYS A 411 -13.14 -19.93 7.61
N LEU A 412 -13.97 -20.19 6.61
CA LEU A 412 -13.90 -19.58 5.28
C LEU A 412 -15.00 -18.52 5.16
N SER A 413 -14.74 -17.40 4.49
CA SER A 413 -15.78 -16.43 4.19
C SER A 413 -16.84 -17.09 3.31
N TYR A 414 -18.11 -16.98 3.72
CA TYR A 414 -19.26 -17.56 3.01
C TYR A 414 -19.11 -19.08 2.82
N GLY A 415 -18.46 -19.75 3.77
CA GLY A 415 -18.15 -21.18 3.71
C GLY A 415 -17.21 -21.62 2.57
N LYS A 416 -16.66 -20.70 1.77
CA LYS A 416 -15.99 -21.04 0.50
C LYS A 416 -14.62 -20.39 0.31
N PHE A 417 -14.44 -19.15 0.77
CA PHE A 417 -13.28 -18.35 0.36
C PHE A 417 -12.25 -18.21 1.48
N ASN A 418 -10.97 -18.42 1.12
CA ASN A 418 -9.83 -18.24 2.01
C ASN A 418 -9.29 -16.80 1.98
N TRP A 419 -10.19 -15.85 2.02
CA TRP A 419 -9.88 -14.46 2.27
C TRP A 419 -10.94 -13.87 3.20
N TYR A 420 -10.60 -12.84 3.96
CA TYR A 420 -11.48 -12.30 5.00
C TYR A 420 -12.58 -11.38 4.42
N ASP A 421 -13.80 -11.45 4.93
CA ASP A 421 -14.87 -10.48 4.63
C ASP A 421 -15.62 -10.09 5.90
N ALA A 422 -15.73 -8.79 6.17
CA ALA A 422 -16.43 -8.29 7.35
C ALA A 422 -17.95 -8.57 7.31
N LEU A 423 -18.54 -8.75 6.12
CA LEU A 423 -19.95 -9.08 5.92
C LEU A 423 -20.21 -10.60 5.92
N ALA A 424 -19.18 -11.44 5.92
CA ALA A 424 -19.40 -12.87 5.94
C ALA A 424 -19.98 -13.31 7.30
N PRO A 425 -20.97 -14.24 7.30
CA PRO A 425 -21.67 -14.67 8.50
C PRO A 425 -20.74 -15.38 9.50
N GLU A 426 -19.57 -15.84 9.08
CA GLU A 426 -18.55 -16.42 9.96
C GLU A 426 -17.87 -15.38 10.86
N PHE A 427 -17.84 -14.10 10.45
CA PHE A 427 -17.10 -13.04 11.12
C PHE A 427 -17.98 -11.93 11.70
N GLU A 428 -18.97 -11.41 10.94
CA GLU A 428 -19.94 -10.39 11.38
C GLU A 428 -19.32 -9.20 12.14
N THR A 429 -18.33 -8.55 11.52
CA THR A 429 -17.61 -7.40 12.10
C THR A 429 -17.98 -6.08 11.44
N TYR A 430 -18.69 -6.11 10.30
CA TYR A 430 -19.01 -4.94 9.49
C TYR A 430 -19.68 -3.80 10.28
N GLU A 431 -20.73 -4.09 11.05
CA GLU A 431 -21.44 -3.05 11.82
C GLU A 431 -20.53 -2.40 12.87
N THR A 432 -19.66 -3.17 13.53
CA THR A 432 -18.68 -2.58 14.47
C THR A 432 -17.67 -1.69 13.76
N ILE A 433 -17.21 -2.07 12.56
CA ILE A 433 -16.32 -1.23 11.76
C ILE A 433 -17.03 0.07 11.37
N LYS A 434 -18.27 -0.02 10.90
CA LYS A 434 -19.10 1.12 10.52
C LYS A 434 -19.33 2.07 11.69
N GLU A 435 -19.71 1.57 12.86
CA GLU A 435 -19.87 2.36 14.09
C GLU A 435 -18.59 3.10 14.47
N LEU A 436 -17.46 2.40 14.52
CA LEU A 436 -16.16 2.97 14.87
C LEU A 436 -15.74 4.05 13.87
N ALA A 437 -15.84 3.76 12.57
CA ALA A 437 -15.49 4.69 11.51
C ALA A 437 -16.35 5.97 11.53
N GLN A 438 -17.68 5.83 11.69
CA GLN A 438 -18.58 6.98 11.78
C GLN A 438 -18.35 7.83 13.03
N SER A 439 -18.02 7.19 14.16
CA SER A 439 -17.67 7.93 15.38
C SER A 439 -16.47 8.87 15.19
N LYS A 440 -15.47 8.49 14.37
CA LYS A 440 -14.32 9.34 14.03
C LYS A 440 -14.70 10.52 13.16
N LYS A 441 -15.71 10.37 12.29
CA LYS A 441 -16.21 11.48 11.47
C LYS A 441 -16.89 12.53 12.33
N LEU A 442 -17.73 12.10 13.26
CA LEU A 442 -18.46 12.97 14.19
C LEU A 442 -17.53 13.70 15.16
N LYS A 443 -16.47 13.06 15.69
CA LYS A 443 -15.51 13.71 16.62
C LYS A 443 -14.81 14.96 16.06
N LYS A 444 -14.71 15.15 14.74
CA LYS A 444 -14.16 16.40 14.15
C LYS A 444 -15.20 17.52 14.08
N GLN A 445 -16.50 17.22 14.12
CA GLN A 445 -17.51 18.24 14.46
C GLN A 445 -17.44 18.48 15.97
N SER A 446 -16.31 19.03 16.42
CA SER A 446 -16.14 19.53 17.77
C SER A 446 -17.11 20.72 17.95
N LEU A 447 -17.63 20.91 19.17
CA LEU A 447 -18.40 22.11 19.56
C LEU A 447 -17.71 23.43 19.20
N SER A 448 -16.38 23.42 18.98
CA SER A 448 -15.63 24.57 18.47
C SER A 448 -15.98 24.99 17.04
N ASP A 449 -16.54 24.09 16.23
CA ASP A 449 -16.97 24.37 14.85
C ASP A 449 -18.47 24.75 14.78
N VAL A 450 -19.17 24.67 15.91
CA VAL A 450 -20.55 25.14 16.08
C VAL A 450 -20.51 26.67 16.20
N LYS A 451 -20.76 27.37 15.09
CA LYS A 451 -20.79 28.85 15.08
C LYS A 451 -21.99 29.45 15.82
N VAL A 452 -23.07 28.67 15.95
CA VAL A 452 -24.30 29.06 16.64
C VAL A 452 -24.85 27.83 17.35
N ALA A 453 -24.99 27.91 18.66
CA ALA A 453 -25.75 26.95 19.45
C ALA A 453 -27.05 27.64 19.88
N ILE A 454 -28.19 27.15 19.41
CA ILE A 454 -29.50 27.62 19.88
C ILE A 454 -29.89 26.75 21.07
N ILE A 455 -29.87 27.33 22.26
CA ILE A 455 -30.38 26.68 23.46
C ILE A 455 -31.88 26.93 23.50
N TYR A 456 -32.67 25.87 23.27
CA TYR A 456 -34.11 25.87 23.51
C TYR A 456 -34.35 25.27 24.90
N GLU A 457 -34.78 26.07 25.88
CA GLU A 457 -35.01 25.58 27.25
C GLU A 457 -36.17 24.58 27.32
N ARG A 458 -37.17 24.70 26.43
CA ARG A 458 -38.29 23.76 26.25
C ARG A 458 -38.84 23.80 24.82
N ILE A 459 -38.77 22.69 24.10
CA ILE A 459 -39.48 22.51 22.83
C ILE A 459 -40.98 22.40 23.13
N GLY A 460 -41.82 23.24 22.48
CA GLY A 460 -43.28 23.22 22.66
C GLY A 460 -43.91 24.42 23.38
N ASP A 461 -43.14 25.40 23.85
CA ASP A 461 -43.69 26.63 24.45
C ASP A 461 -44.16 27.66 23.40
N GLY A 462 -43.86 27.47 22.11
CA GLY A 462 -44.38 28.27 21.00
C GLY A 462 -45.92 28.31 20.89
N LYS A 463 -46.64 27.41 21.59
CA LYS A 463 -48.10 27.44 21.70
C LYS A 463 -48.65 28.76 22.25
N TRP A 464 -47.90 29.45 23.13
CA TRP A 464 -48.33 30.73 23.69
C TRP A 464 -48.21 31.91 22.72
N ILE A 465 -47.45 31.73 21.64
CA ILE A 465 -47.25 32.73 20.56
C ILE A 465 -47.65 32.18 19.18
N ASN A 466 -48.48 31.13 19.16
CA ASN A 466 -49.06 30.52 17.96
C ASN A 466 -48.04 29.98 16.93
N ARG A 467 -46.91 29.43 17.42
CA ARG A 467 -45.92 28.72 16.60
C ARG A 467 -46.06 27.20 16.75
N SER A 468 -45.96 26.47 15.64
CA SER A 468 -45.92 25.02 15.65
C SER A 468 -44.51 24.51 15.99
N VAL A 469 -44.39 23.26 16.44
CA VAL A 469 -43.09 22.61 16.65
C VAL A 469 -42.29 22.53 15.35
N GLU A 470 -42.97 22.41 14.21
CA GLU A 470 -42.36 22.44 12.88
C GLU A 470 -41.79 23.82 12.51
N ASP A 471 -42.40 24.91 13.01
CA ASP A 471 -41.87 26.27 12.89
C ASP A 471 -40.66 26.50 13.80
N GLU A 472 -40.64 25.89 14.99
CA GLU A 472 -39.51 25.97 15.92
C GLU A 472 -38.28 25.20 15.41
N ILE A 473 -38.49 24.08 14.73
CA ILE A 473 -37.42 23.25 14.12
C ILE A 473 -36.85 23.90 12.83
N ARG A 474 -37.59 24.81 12.20
CA ARG A 474 -37.18 25.48 10.96
C ARG A 474 -36.21 26.65 11.15
N ILE A 475 -36.03 27.11 12.40
CA ILE A 475 -35.10 28.16 12.82
C ILE A 475 -33.75 27.53 13.14
#